data_AF-A0A8T2SWF5-F1
#
_entry.id   AF-A0A8T2SWF5-F1
#
_cell.length_a   1.000
_cell.length_b   1.000
_cell.length_c   1.000
_cell.angle_alpha   90.00
_cell.angle_beta   90.00
_cell.angle_gamma   90.00
#
_symmetry.space_group_name_H-M   'P 1'
#
loop_
_entity.id
_entity.type
_entity.pdbx_description
1 polymer ?
#
loop_
_entity_poly.entity_id
_entity_poly.type
_entity_poly.pdbx_seq_one_letter_code
_entity_poly.pdbx_strand_id
1 'polypeptide(L)'
;MDEWGFIPVSVIANFNRVKMITQNPYFIVEALRLSNVVEVQGDKVRKKGDWANWLLPASQRLIASMGDKDQVVGFSTTYTNEDMNHNLGLRSNGMEVQNEIEKQVNEELEKSIDN
;
A
#
# COMPACT_ATOMS: atom_id res chain seq x y z
N MET A 1 -6.58 4.59 -11.52
CA MET A 1 -7.58 3.51 -11.40
C MET A 1 -7.95 3.45 -9.94
N ASP A 2 -9.24 3.40 -9.61
CA ASP A 2 -9.70 3.31 -8.22
C ASP A 2 -9.65 1.87 -7.69
N GLU A 3 -10.04 1.69 -6.43
CA GLU A 3 -10.03 0.40 -5.72
C GLU A 3 -10.94 -0.65 -6.37
N TRP A 4 -11.93 -0.20 -7.16
CA TRP A 4 -12.88 -1.05 -7.88
C TRP A 4 -12.48 -1.27 -9.34
N GLY A 5 -11.29 -0.79 -9.70
CA GLY A 5 -10.71 -0.95 -11.01
C GLY A 5 -11.24 0.01 -12.08
N PHE A 6 -12.00 1.03 -11.69
CA PHE A 6 -12.52 2.02 -12.62
C PHE A 6 -11.50 3.12 -12.91
N ILE A 7 -11.53 3.60 -14.15
CA ILE A 7 -10.85 4.82 -14.58
C ILE A 7 -11.86 5.80 -15.18
N PRO A 8 -11.64 7.12 -15.04
CA PRO A 8 -12.43 8.11 -15.78
C PRO A 8 -12.28 7.94 -17.28
N VAL A 9 -13.36 8.12 -18.04
CA VAL A 9 -13.35 8.09 -19.51
C VAL A 9 -12.44 9.18 -20.08
N SER A 10 -12.20 10.28 -19.35
CA SER A 10 -11.25 11.33 -19.73
C SER A 10 -9.83 10.81 -19.95
N VAL A 11 -9.41 9.75 -19.23
CA VAL A 11 -8.11 9.10 -19.43
C VAL A 11 -8.03 8.50 -20.84
N ILE A 12 -9.09 7.82 -21.27
CA ILE A 12 -9.18 7.24 -22.62
C ILE A 12 -9.29 8.34 -23.67
N ALA A 13 -10.13 9.35 -23.42
CA ALA A 13 -10.33 10.48 -24.32
C ALA A 13 -9.03 11.25 -24.60
N ASN A 14 -8.08 11.24 -23.67
CA ASN A 14 -6.80 11.93 -23.82
C ASN A 14 -5.77 11.17 -24.68
N PHE A 15 -5.99 9.90 -25.00
CA PHE A 15 -5.09 9.16 -25.88
C PHE A 15 -5.09 9.76 -27.28
N ASN A 16 -3.89 9.98 -27.85
CA ASN A 16 -3.74 10.64 -29.15
C ASN A 16 -4.55 9.98 -30.26
N ARG A 17 -4.59 8.63 -30.29
CA ARG A 17 -5.40 7.89 -31.27
C ARG A 17 -6.89 8.14 -31.10
N VAL A 18 -7.38 8.25 -29.86
CA VAL A 18 -8.80 8.52 -29.59
C VAL A 18 -9.15 9.96 -29.97
N LYS A 19 -8.32 10.95 -29.59
CA LYS A 19 -8.48 12.36 -29.98
C LYS A 19 -8.53 12.57 -31.49
N MET A 20 -7.77 11.78 -32.26
CA MET A 20 -7.78 11.81 -33.72
C MET A 20 -9.05 11.22 -34.33
N ILE A 21 -9.73 10.31 -33.64
CA ILE A 21 -10.97 9.67 -34.10
C ILE A 21 -12.18 10.51 -33.70
N THR A 22 -12.19 11.05 -32.48
CA THR A 22 -13.32 11.82 -31.96
C THR A 22 -12.88 12.75 -30.83
N GLN A 23 -13.49 13.93 -30.76
CA GLN A 23 -13.40 14.85 -29.62
C GLN A 23 -14.68 14.87 -28.78
N ASN A 24 -15.70 14.10 -29.17
CA ASN A 24 -16.97 14.06 -28.47
C ASN A 24 -16.95 12.99 -27.37
N PRO A 25 -16.95 13.38 -26.07
CA PRO A 25 -16.91 12.43 -24.96
C PRO A 25 -18.15 11.54 -24.89
N TYR A 26 -19.32 12.03 -25.29
CA TYR A 26 -20.54 11.22 -25.31
C TYR A 26 -20.43 10.06 -26.30
N PHE A 27 -19.82 10.31 -27.46
CA PHE A 27 -19.59 9.25 -28.45
C PHE A 27 -18.65 8.17 -27.93
N ILE A 28 -17.62 8.55 -27.16
CA ILE A 28 -16.71 7.59 -26.52
C ILE A 28 -17.48 6.72 -25.53
N VAL A 29 -18.31 7.31 -24.68
CA VAL A 29 -19.13 6.56 -23.71
C VAL A 29 -20.07 5.59 -24.41
N GLU A 30 -20.78 6.01 -25.45
CA GLU A 30 -21.67 5.13 -26.22
C GLU A 30 -20.92 3.98 -26.88
N ALA A 31 -19.79 4.26 -27.53
CA ALA A 31 -18.96 3.21 -28.11
C ALA A 31 -18.47 2.19 -27.06
N LEU A 32 -18.12 2.65 -25.86
CA LEU A 32 -17.72 1.78 -24.75
C LEU A 32 -18.90 0.94 -24.23
N ARG A 33 -20.12 1.49 -24.16
CA ARG A 33 -21.33 0.76 -23.73
C ARG A 33 -21.71 -0.38 -24.67
N LEU A 34 -21.42 -0.23 -25.96
CA LEU A 34 -21.66 -1.29 -26.96
C LEU A 34 -20.62 -2.41 -26.91
N SER A 35 -19.51 -2.21 -26.20
CA SER A 35 -18.43 -3.19 -26.10
C SER A 35 -18.75 -4.31 -25.11
N ASN A 36 -18.40 -5.54 -25.45
CA ASN A 36 -18.55 -6.70 -24.56
C ASN A 36 -17.35 -6.95 -23.64
N VAL A 37 -16.22 -6.25 -23.84
CA VAL A 37 -14.98 -6.45 -23.08
C VAL A 37 -14.82 -5.48 -21.90
N VAL A 38 -15.61 -4.42 -21.86
CA VAL A 38 -15.59 -3.40 -20.79
C VAL A 38 -16.97 -3.23 -20.17
N GLU A 39 -17.01 -2.63 -18.99
CA GLU A 39 -18.24 -2.18 -18.35
C GLU A 39 -18.13 -0.69 -18.01
N VAL A 40 -19.22 0.04 -18.19
CA VAL A 40 -19.30 1.50 -18.04
C VAL A 40 -20.26 1.84 -16.90
N GLN A 41 -19.82 2.70 -15.98
CA GLN A 41 -20.64 3.26 -14.91
C GLN A 41 -20.53 4.78 -14.94
N GLY A 42 -21.59 5.46 -15.38
CA GLY A 42 -21.56 6.91 -15.58
C GLY A 42 -20.47 7.33 -16.58
N ASP A 43 -19.48 8.08 -16.10
CA ASP A 43 -18.30 8.56 -16.82
C ASP A 43 -17.03 7.74 -16.54
N LYS A 44 -17.18 6.57 -15.92
CA LYS A 44 -16.08 5.65 -15.62
C LYS A 44 -16.20 4.34 -16.38
N VAL A 45 -15.06 3.69 -16.58
CA VAL A 45 -14.96 2.41 -17.31
C VAL A 45 -13.91 1.51 -16.68
N ARG A 46 -14.13 0.19 -16.77
CA ARG A 46 -13.13 -0.84 -16.44
C ARG A 46 -13.25 -2.07 -17.34
N LYS A 47 -12.28 -2.97 -17.24
CA LYS A 47 -12.33 -4.30 -17.89
C LYS A 47 -13.48 -5.12 -17.30
N LYS A 48 -14.24 -5.82 -18.13
CA LYS A 48 -15.32 -6.69 -17.68
C LYS A 48 -14.78 -8.06 -17.23
N GLY A 49 -15.22 -8.54 -16.07
CA GLY A 49 -14.93 -9.89 -15.57
C GLY A 49 -13.72 -9.97 -14.63
N ASP A 50 -12.52 -9.99 -15.19
CA ASP A 50 -11.24 -10.24 -14.51
C ASP A 50 -10.47 -8.97 -14.12
N TRP A 51 -11.16 -7.83 -13.97
CA TRP A 51 -10.55 -6.56 -13.56
C TRP A 51 -9.74 -6.66 -12.27
N ALA A 52 -10.15 -7.52 -11.33
CA ALA A 52 -9.50 -7.69 -10.05
C ALA A 52 -8.06 -8.23 -10.18
N ASN A 53 -7.75 -8.97 -11.25
CA ASN A 53 -6.40 -9.48 -11.54
C ASN A 53 -5.41 -8.36 -11.91
N TRP A 54 -5.93 -7.16 -12.24
CA TRP A 54 -5.14 -6.00 -12.61
C TRP A 54 -4.99 -5.00 -11.46
N LEU A 55 -5.61 -5.27 -10.31
CA LEU A 55 -5.37 -4.49 -9.11
C LEU A 55 -4.01 -4.83 -8.51
N LEU A 56 -3.29 -3.80 -8.08
CA LEU A 56 -2.10 -4.00 -7.26
C LEU A 56 -2.48 -4.74 -5.96
N PRO A 57 -1.61 -5.62 -5.43
CA PRO A 57 -1.81 -6.24 -4.11
C PRO A 57 -2.15 -5.21 -3.02
N ALA A 58 -2.96 -5.59 -2.04
CA ALA A 58 -3.45 -4.67 -1.00
C ALA A 58 -2.31 -3.94 -0.27
N SER A 59 -1.19 -4.61 -0.01
CA SER A 59 0.02 -4.02 0.58
C SER A 59 0.60 -2.88 -0.26
N GLN A 60 0.60 -3.00 -1.59
CA GLN A 60 1.06 -1.95 -2.50
C GLN A 60 0.04 -0.82 -2.66
N ARG A 61 -1.27 -1.11 -2.55
CA ARG A 61 -2.32 -0.08 -2.59
C ARG A 61 -2.26 0.85 -1.37
N LEU A 62 -1.96 0.32 -0.18
CA LEU A 62 -1.78 1.13 1.03
C LEU A 62 -0.65 2.15 0.84
N ILE A 63 0.50 1.70 0.31
CA ILE A 63 1.65 2.55 0.02
C ILE A 63 1.30 3.63 -1.02
N ALA A 64 0.58 3.26 -2.08
CA ALA A 64 0.14 4.23 -3.10
C ALA A 64 -0.87 5.25 -2.56
N SER A 65 -1.72 4.86 -1.62
CA SER A 65 -2.70 5.76 -0.98
C SER A 65 -2.06 6.71 0.04
N MET A 66 -0.93 6.33 0.63
CA MET A 66 -0.12 7.14 1.53
C MET A 66 0.80 8.13 0.80
N GLY A 67 0.84 8.09 -0.54
CA GLY A 67 1.77 8.85 -1.39
C GLY A 67 1.33 10.26 -1.78
N ASP A 68 0.38 10.89 -1.08
CA ASP A 68 0.13 12.32 -1.24
C ASP A 68 0.46 13.08 0.05
N LYS A 69 1.41 14.02 -0.09
CA LYS A 69 1.98 14.99 0.85
C LYS A 69 3.31 14.63 1.50
N ASP A 70 4.36 15.22 0.92
CA ASP A 70 5.53 15.81 1.58
C ASP A 70 5.86 15.27 2.97
N GLN A 71 6.72 14.26 2.97
CA GLN A 71 7.64 13.76 3.99
C GLN A 71 7.51 12.25 4.00
N VAL A 72 8.48 11.51 3.44
CA VAL A 72 9.35 10.64 4.26
C VAL A 72 10.65 10.36 3.50
N VAL A 73 11.76 10.60 4.21
CA VAL A 73 13.09 10.01 4.00
C VAL A 73 12.99 8.53 3.61
N GLY A 74 13.77 8.14 2.60
CA GLY A 74 13.57 6.90 1.88
C GLY A 74 13.81 5.63 2.69
N PHE A 75 13.21 4.52 2.21
CA PHE A 75 13.93 3.26 2.15
C PHE A 75 13.29 2.32 1.12
N SER A 76 14.16 1.52 0.50
CA SER A 76 13.92 0.59 -0.61
C SER A 76 13.70 -0.83 -0.11
N THR A 77 12.86 -1.57 -0.84
CA THR A 77 12.91 -3.03 -1.11
C THR A 77 12.84 -4.02 0.06
N THR A 78 12.05 -5.07 -0.19
CA THR A 78 11.98 -6.31 0.58
C THR A 78 13.36 -6.95 0.75
N TYR A 79 13.81 -7.11 1.99
CA TYR A 79 14.96 -7.96 2.33
C TYR A 79 14.51 -9.05 3.29
N THR A 80 14.91 -10.28 2.99
CA THR A 80 14.79 -11.47 3.84
C THR A 80 15.61 -11.31 5.12
N ASN A 81 15.14 -11.89 6.22
CA ASN A 81 15.63 -11.69 7.59
C ASN A 81 17.07 -12.20 7.86
N GLU A 82 17.86 -12.52 6.84
CA GLU A 82 19.19 -13.14 6.97
C GLU A 82 20.34 -12.14 6.74
N ASP A 83 20.09 -10.99 6.09
CA ASP A 83 21.17 -10.08 5.66
C ASP A 83 21.48 -8.91 6.62
N MET A 84 20.77 -8.79 7.75
CA MET A 84 21.03 -7.73 8.74
C MET A 84 21.90 -8.20 9.91
N ASN A 85 23.11 -8.70 9.62
CA ASN A 85 24.10 -8.88 10.69
C ASN A 85 25.53 -8.58 10.23
N HIS A 86 25.80 -7.31 9.91
CA HIS A 86 27.15 -6.73 10.00
C HIS A 86 27.10 -5.21 10.29
N ASN A 87 27.01 -4.89 11.58
CA ASN A 87 27.61 -3.78 12.32
C ASN A 87 27.50 -2.30 11.82
N LEU A 88 26.71 -1.50 12.54
CA LEU A 88 27.17 -0.23 13.14
C LEU A 88 26.55 -0.07 14.54
N GLY A 89 27.39 -0.12 15.57
CA GLY A 89 27.00 -0.03 16.97
C GLY A 89 26.72 1.39 17.50
N LEU A 90 26.31 1.39 18.78
CA LEU A 90 26.14 2.49 19.75
C LEU A 90 24.69 3.00 19.97
N ARG A 91 23.97 2.32 20.88
CA ARG A 91 23.57 2.80 22.24
C ARG A 91 22.34 2.03 22.76
N SER A 92 22.58 0.87 23.34
CA SER A 92 21.66 0.14 24.23
C SER A 92 21.71 0.75 25.62
N ASN A 93 20.58 1.19 26.19
CA ASN A 93 20.45 1.51 27.63
C ASN A 93 18.98 1.45 28.14
N GLY A 94 18.03 0.90 27.38
CA GLY A 94 16.60 0.90 27.77
C GLY A 94 16.07 -0.41 28.34
N MET A 95 16.76 -1.53 28.12
CA MET A 95 16.20 -2.87 28.39
C MET A 95 16.87 -3.61 29.56
N GLU A 96 18.01 -3.11 30.05
CA GLU A 96 18.77 -3.77 31.13
C GLU A 96 18.33 -3.33 32.53
N VAL A 97 17.71 -2.15 32.67
CA VAL A 97 17.23 -1.63 33.95
C VAL A 97 15.98 -2.35 34.45
N GLN A 98 15.10 -2.81 33.55
CA GLN A 98 13.86 -3.50 33.95
C GLN A 98 14.14 -4.92 34.47
N ASN A 99 15.10 -5.62 33.88
CA ASN A 99 15.46 -6.97 34.30
C ASN A 99 16.17 -6.98 35.68
N GLU A 100 16.94 -5.96 36.02
CA GLU A 100 17.61 -5.86 37.33
C GLU A 100 16.63 -5.52 38.46
N ILE A 101 15.61 -4.68 38.20
CA ILE A 101 14.56 -4.35 39.16
C ILE A 101 13.68 -5.58 39.44
N GLU A 102 13.26 -6.31 38.40
CA GLU A 102 12.46 -7.52 38.57
C GLU A 102 13.24 -8.60 39.33
N LYS A 103 14.56 -8.71 39.10
CA LYS A 103 15.43 -9.63 39.83
C LYS A 103 15.57 -9.25 41.30
N GLN A 104 15.75 -7.97 41.65
CA GLN A 104 15.85 -7.53 43.04
C GLN A 104 14.54 -7.68 43.83
N VAL A 105 13.39 -7.42 43.19
CA VAL A 105 12.07 -7.60 43.82
C VAL A 105 11.81 -9.08 44.14
N ASN A 106 12.20 -9.99 43.25
CA ASN A 106 12.02 -11.42 43.47
C ASN A 106 12.97 -11.98 44.54
N GLU A 107 14.21 -11.49 44.64
CA GLU A 107 15.13 -11.88 45.72
C GLU A 107 14.71 -11.40 47.12
N GLU A 108 14.06 -10.23 47.24
CA GLU A 108 13.54 -9.76 48.53
C GLU A 108 12.30 -10.55 48.99
N LEU A 109 11.46 -11.03 48.06
CA LEU A 109 10.30 -11.86 48.36
C LEU A 109 10.69 -13.25 48.88
N GLU A 110 11.76 -13.86 48.34
CA GLU A 110 12.24 -15.18 48.79
C GLU A 110 12.91 -15.13 50.17
N LYS A 111 13.55 -14.01 50.55
CA LYS A 111 14.16 -13.84 51.88
C LYS A 111 13.14 -13.63 53.01
N SER A 112 11.88 -13.32 52.69
CA SER A 112 10.83 -13.08 53.68
C SER A 112 10.06 -14.34 54.11
N ILE A 113 10.34 -15.51 53.52
CA ILE A 113 9.57 -16.75 53.75
C ILE A 113 10.24 -17.66 54.80
N ASP A 114 11.54 -17.51 55.07
CA ASP A 114 12.33 -18.40 55.92
C ASP A 114 12.70 -17.84 57.33
N ASN A 115 12.01 -16.82 57.84
CA ASN A 115 12.19 -16.33 59.23
C ASN A 115 10.91 -16.38 60.07
#